data_AF-A0A955SHI6-F1
#
_entry.id   AF-A0A955SHI6-F1
#
_cell.length_a   1.000
_cell.length_b   1.000
_cell.length_c   1.000
_cell.angle_alpha   90.00
_cell.angle_beta   90.00
_cell.angle_gamma   90.00
#
_symmetry.space_group_name_H-M   'P 1'
#
loop_
_entity.id
_entity.type
_entity.pdbx_description
1 polymer ?
#
loop_
_entity_poly.entity_id
_entity_poly.type
_entity_poly.pdbx_seq_one_letter_code
_entity_poly.pdbx_strand_id
1 'polypeptide(L)'
;SALQDKVIANLVSKYGPISLLFASQQQLKEVRSYAAYACLSPPGTWLEVGENGFLTNAYLAGLCQTAQAKCFVSYATGGADWYPDHLSFMFSGRNPARTALLTANWDPPESLKQELEPFGCRYHFGQAFDVFGAGPEGKTRVSHLSDQLAPLVLYQLDHAPPPFLQKHR
;
A
#
# COMPACT_ATOMS: atom_id res chain seq x y z
N SER A 1 10.18 5.41 16.06
CA SER A 1 9.55 5.24 14.72
C SER A 1 10.37 5.98 13.68
N ALA A 2 10.25 5.67 12.38
CA ALA A 2 11.11 6.27 11.35
C ALA A 2 11.15 7.81 11.34
N LEU A 3 10.07 8.47 11.77
CA LEU A 3 10.03 9.92 12.00
C LEU A 3 10.79 10.35 13.26
N GLN A 4 10.50 9.74 14.41
CA GLN A 4 11.15 10.06 15.69
C GLN A 4 12.66 9.82 15.65
N ASP A 5 13.07 8.72 15.01
CA ASP A 5 14.46 8.28 14.88
C ASP A 5 15.18 9.01 13.73
N LYS A 6 14.51 9.99 13.09
CA LYS A 6 15.02 10.83 11.99
C LYS A 6 15.51 10.06 10.77
N VAL A 7 15.07 8.82 10.59
CA VAL A 7 15.51 7.94 9.49
C VAL A 7 15.22 8.59 8.13
N ILE A 8 14.00 9.06 7.91
CA ILE A 8 13.60 9.67 6.63
C ILE A 8 14.35 10.99 6.39
N ALA A 9 14.46 11.83 7.43
CA ALA A 9 15.18 13.10 7.33
C ALA A 9 16.66 12.88 6.95
N ASN A 10 17.31 11.88 7.53
CA ASN A 10 18.69 11.53 7.23
C ASN A 10 18.85 11.02 5.80
N LEU A 11 17.92 10.20 5.31
CA LEU A 11 17.91 9.74 3.92
C LEU A 11 17.76 10.91 2.95
N VAL A 12 16.83 11.82 3.20
CA VAL A 12 16.61 13.01 2.36
C VAL A 12 17.83 13.92 2.36
N SER A 13 18.43 14.15 3.53
CA SER A 13 19.65 14.97 3.62
C SER A 13 20.83 14.39 2.84
N LYS A 14 20.91 13.06 2.71
CA LYS A 14 22.04 12.38 2.08
C LYS A 14 21.84 12.13 0.59
N TYR A 15 20.62 11.79 0.18
CA TYR A 15 20.31 11.29 -1.17
C TYR A 15 19.30 12.16 -1.92
N GLY A 16 18.75 13.20 -1.28
CA GLY A 16 17.71 14.04 -1.85
C GLY A 16 16.29 13.50 -1.63
N PRO A 17 15.28 14.18 -2.20
CA PRO A 17 13.87 13.87 -1.99
C PRO A 17 13.52 12.42 -2.35
N ILE A 18 12.69 11.79 -1.52
CA ILE A 18 12.09 10.49 -1.81
C ILE A 18 10.72 10.79 -2.44
N SER A 19 10.70 10.93 -3.76
CA SER A 19 9.54 11.44 -4.51
C SER A 19 8.31 10.52 -4.49
N LEU A 20 8.50 9.23 -4.22
CA LEU A 20 7.47 8.20 -4.24
C LEU A 20 7.51 7.40 -2.93
N LEU A 21 6.36 7.34 -2.24
CA LEU A 21 6.21 6.59 -0.99
C LEU A 21 5.09 5.58 -1.14
N PHE A 22 5.39 4.31 -0.87
CA PHE A 22 4.41 3.23 -0.78
C PHE A 22 4.17 2.89 0.69
N ALA A 23 2.91 2.95 1.12
CA ALA A 23 2.54 2.47 2.44
C ALA A 23 1.12 1.90 2.45
N SER A 24 0.85 1.08 3.47
CA SER A 24 -0.51 0.72 3.84
C SER A 24 -1.05 1.77 4.80
N GLN A 25 -2.35 2.05 4.76
CA GLN A 25 -3.06 2.88 5.76
C GLN A 25 -3.70 2.02 6.85
N GLN A 26 -3.08 0.89 7.17
CA GLN A 26 -3.57 0.03 8.24
C GLN A 26 -3.48 0.76 9.58
N GLN A 27 -4.47 0.51 10.43
CA GLN A 27 -4.52 1.04 11.80
C GLN A 27 -5.01 -0.08 12.74
N LEU A 28 -4.52 -1.31 12.53
CA LEU A 28 -4.98 -2.48 13.28
C LEU A 28 -4.53 -2.37 14.74
N LYS A 29 -5.52 -2.40 15.63
CA LYS A 29 -5.33 -2.71 17.05
C LYS A 29 -5.77 -4.14 17.23
N GLU A 30 -4.86 -5.00 17.69
CA GLU A 30 -5.11 -6.42 17.84
C GLU A 30 -4.76 -6.89 19.25
N VAL A 31 -5.48 -7.91 19.72
CA VAL A 31 -5.01 -8.70 20.85
C VAL A 31 -3.99 -9.68 20.30
N ARG A 32 -2.73 -9.42 20.56
CA ARG A 32 -1.63 -10.31 20.21
C ARG A 32 -1.62 -11.46 21.18
N SER A 33 -1.50 -12.67 20.64
CA SER A 33 -1.03 -13.80 21.40
C SER A 33 0.37 -14.14 20.97
N TYR A 34 1.31 -14.22 21.91
CA TYR A 34 2.64 -14.76 21.63
C TYR A 34 2.56 -16.30 21.60
N ALA A 35 1.64 -16.88 20.83
CA ALA A 35 1.37 -18.32 20.86
C ALA A 35 2.64 -19.16 20.65
N ALA A 36 3.57 -18.69 19.81
CA ALA A 36 4.87 -19.32 19.58
C ALA A 36 5.81 -19.31 20.80
N TYR A 37 5.65 -18.36 21.72
CA TYR A 37 6.46 -18.21 22.93
C TYR A 37 5.65 -18.38 24.22
N ALA A 38 4.38 -18.75 24.13
CA ALA A 38 3.47 -18.79 25.28
C ALA A 38 3.93 -19.79 26.35
N CYS A 39 4.58 -20.89 25.93
CA CYS A 39 5.20 -21.85 26.85
C CYS A 39 6.39 -21.30 27.66
N LEU A 40 6.91 -20.13 27.30
CA LEU A 40 8.02 -19.45 27.98
C LEU A 40 7.54 -18.28 28.88
N SER A 41 6.25 -17.96 28.89
CA SER A 41 5.69 -16.83 29.64
C SER A 41 4.79 -17.29 30.81
N PRO A 42 4.72 -16.54 31.93
CA PRO A 42 3.84 -16.86 33.06
C PRO A 42 2.36 -16.92 32.65
N PRO A 43 1.54 -17.76 33.33
CA PRO A 43 0.12 -17.81 33.06
C PRO A 43 -0.58 -16.45 33.16
N GLY A 44 -1.40 -16.14 32.14
CA GLY A 44 -2.14 -14.87 32.05
C GLY A 44 -1.39 -13.71 31.39
N THR A 45 -0.13 -13.89 30.98
CA THR A 45 0.68 -12.86 30.30
C THR A 45 0.74 -13.01 28.77
N TRP A 46 -0.10 -13.88 28.22
CA TRP A 46 -0.03 -14.26 26.80
C TRP A 46 -0.79 -13.34 25.86
N LEU A 47 -1.67 -12.49 26.40
CA LEU A 47 -2.51 -11.57 25.64
C LEU A 47 -2.07 -10.14 25.91
N GLU A 48 -1.63 -9.46 24.86
CA GLU A 48 -1.31 -8.03 24.90
C GLU A 48 -2.12 -7.30 23.85
N VAL A 49 -2.63 -6.11 24.18
CA VAL A 49 -3.20 -5.21 23.18
C VAL A 49 -2.04 -4.50 22.49
N GLY A 50 -1.92 -4.69 21.19
CA GLY A 50 -0.83 -4.13 20.39
C GLY A 50 -1.31 -3.53 19.08
N GLU A 51 -0.37 -2.89 18.40
CA GLU A 51 -0.56 -2.17 17.15
C GLU A 51 0.14 -2.92 16.02
N ASN A 52 -0.61 -3.35 15.00
CA ASN A 52 -0.08 -4.06 13.83
C ASN A 52 -0.22 -3.20 12.59
N GLY A 53 0.92 -2.82 12.00
CA GLY A 53 0.92 -1.87 10.89
C GLY A 53 0.10 -0.63 11.19
N PHE A 54 0.27 -0.02 12.37
CA PHE A 54 -0.54 1.11 12.83
C PHE A 54 0.03 2.44 12.31
N LEU A 55 -0.53 2.89 11.20
CA LEU A 55 -0.07 4.02 10.41
C LEU A 55 -1.22 5.02 10.25
N THR A 56 -1.35 5.92 11.23
CA THR A 56 -2.36 6.99 11.19
C THR A 56 -2.11 7.93 10.01
N ASN A 57 -3.16 8.63 9.57
CA ASN A 57 -3.02 9.56 8.46
C ASN A 57 -2.03 10.67 8.78
N ALA A 58 -2.05 11.21 10.01
CA ALA A 58 -1.06 12.19 10.48
C ALA A 58 0.39 11.67 10.42
N TYR A 59 0.61 10.40 10.78
CA TYR A 59 1.94 9.79 10.68
C TYR A 59 2.39 9.65 9.23
N LEU A 60 1.50 9.19 8.34
CA LEU A 60 1.77 9.06 6.91
C LEU A 60 2.00 10.42 6.22
N ALA A 61 1.24 11.44 6.58
CA ALA A 61 1.44 12.80 6.13
C ALA A 61 2.80 13.33 6.58
N GLY A 62 3.18 13.11 7.85
CA GLY A 62 4.50 13.45 8.37
C GLY A 62 5.65 12.74 7.63
N LEU A 63 5.47 11.46 7.28
CA LEU A 63 6.41 10.72 6.43
C LEU A 63 6.55 11.35 5.05
N CYS A 64 5.42 11.64 4.38
CA CYS A 64 5.43 12.26 3.05
C CYS A 64 6.08 13.64 3.06
N GLN A 65 5.77 14.45 4.07
CA GLN A 65 6.34 15.79 4.23
C GLN A 65 7.85 15.72 4.46
N THR A 66 8.30 14.86 5.39
CA THR A 66 9.74 14.68 5.69
C THR A 66 10.50 14.14 4.48
N ALA A 67 9.87 13.23 3.73
CA ALA A 67 10.40 12.65 2.50
C ALA A 67 10.45 13.65 1.33
N GLN A 68 9.73 14.77 1.43
CA GLN A 68 9.44 15.68 0.32
C GLN A 68 8.76 14.94 -0.87
N ALA A 69 7.90 13.99 -0.53
CA ALA A 69 7.25 13.13 -1.50
C ALA A 69 6.31 13.91 -2.41
N LYS A 70 6.21 13.46 -3.67
CA LYS A 70 5.28 13.99 -4.68
C LYS A 70 4.11 13.04 -4.93
N CYS A 71 4.25 11.77 -4.56
CA CYS A 71 3.21 10.78 -4.72
C CYS A 71 3.25 9.80 -3.53
N PHE A 72 2.12 9.68 -2.84
CA PHE A 72 1.84 8.64 -1.88
C PHE A 72 0.99 7.56 -2.55
N VAL A 73 1.34 6.30 -2.37
CA VAL A 73 0.59 5.16 -2.91
C VAL A 73 0.08 4.28 -1.78
N SER A 74 -1.25 4.24 -1.62
CA SER A 74 -1.94 3.31 -0.74
C SER A 74 -2.13 1.98 -1.45
N TYR A 75 -1.32 0.96 -1.15
CA TYR A 75 -1.28 -0.28 -1.94
C TYR A 75 -2.08 -1.46 -1.35
N ALA A 76 -2.39 -1.43 -0.05
CA ALA A 76 -3.06 -2.55 0.64
C ALA A 76 -4.48 -2.22 1.14
N THR A 77 -4.83 -0.94 1.24
CA THR A 77 -6.11 -0.50 1.81
C THR A 77 -7.19 -0.36 0.74
N GLY A 78 -7.41 -1.42 -0.03
CA GLY A 78 -8.55 -1.57 -0.97
C GLY A 78 -8.18 -1.78 -2.43
N GLY A 79 -6.89 -1.78 -2.77
CA GLY A 79 -6.40 -2.20 -4.08
C GLY A 79 -6.41 -3.71 -4.30
N ALA A 80 -6.93 -4.50 -3.36
CA ALA A 80 -6.67 -5.94 -3.27
C ALA A 80 -7.82 -6.83 -3.78
N ASP A 81 -8.81 -6.29 -4.50
CA ASP A 81 -9.92 -7.10 -5.06
C ASP A 81 -9.45 -8.25 -5.97
N TRP A 82 -8.26 -8.10 -6.56
CA TRP A 82 -7.59 -9.10 -7.37
C TRP A 82 -6.87 -10.18 -6.56
N TYR A 83 -6.55 -9.91 -5.29
CA TYR A 83 -5.99 -10.92 -4.40
C TYR A 83 -7.10 -11.79 -3.80
N PRO A 84 -6.87 -13.11 -3.67
CA PRO A 84 -7.78 -13.95 -2.91
C PRO A 84 -7.76 -13.60 -1.42
N ASP A 85 -8.92 -13.65 -0.77
CA ASP A 85 -9.15 -13.27 0.64
C ASP A 85 -8.39 -14.17 1.63
N HIS A 86 -7.08 -13.99 1.76
CA HIS A 86 -6.23 -14.85 2.60
C HIS A 86 -5.33 -14.06 3.55
N LEU A 87 -5.11 -12.76 3.30
CA LEU A 87 -4.32 -11.92 4.19
C LEU A 87 -5.26 -11.06 5.05
N SER A 88 -5.05 -11.11 6.36
CA SER A 88 -5.89 -10.44 7.38
C SER A 88 -5.92 -8.91 7.25
N PHE A 89 -5.13 -8.34 6.35
CA PHE A 89 -4.88 -6.91 6.24
C PHE A 89 -5.17 -6.35 4.84
N MET A 90 -5.73 -7.19 3.95
CA MET A 90 -6.23 -6.78 2.65
C MET A 90 -7.76 -6.71 2.69
N PHE A 91 -8.32 -5.63 2.14
CA PHE A 91 -9.75 -5.41 2.07
C PHE A 91 -10.22 -5.61 0.64
N SER A 92 -11.23 -6.45 0.47
CA SER A 92 -11.93 -6.67 -0.79
C SER A 92 -13.42 -6.33 -0.62
N GLY A 93 -14.10 -6.06 -1.73
CA GLY A 93 -15.55 -5.88 -1.74
C GLY A 93 -16.34 -7.14 -1.34
N ARG A 94 -15.69 -8.30 -1.17
CA ARG A 94 -16.34 -9.59 -0.91
C ARG A 94 -16.77 -9.77 0.55
N ASN A 95 -16.16 -9.04 1.50
CA ASN A 95 -16.49 -9.15 2.93
C ASN A 95 -16.67 -7.78 3.60
N PRO A 96 -17.76 -7.05 3.28
CA PRO A 96 -17.97 -5.69 3.77
C PRO A 96 -18.16 -5.61 5.28
N ALA A 97 -18.77 -6.63 5.90
CA ALA A 97 -18.99 -6.66 7.36
C ALA A 97 -17.67 -6.77 8.14
N ARG A 98 -16.74 -7.62 7.67
CA ARG A 98 -15.40 -7.73 8.25
C ARG A 98 -14.62 -6.43 8.11
N THR A 99 -14.65 -5.81 6.92
CA THR A 99 -13.99 -4.52 6.70
C THR A 99 -14.53 -3.47 7.66
N ALA A 100 -15.86 -3.33 7.77
CA ALA A 100 -16.49 -2.37 8.67
C ALA A 100 -16.10 -2.59 10.14
N LEU A 101 -16.03 -3.85 10.61
CA LEU A 101 -15.56 -4.18 11.95
C LEU A 101 -14.12 -3.73 12.19
N LEU A 102 -13.22 -4.04 11.25
CA LEU A 102 -11.79 -3.77 11.40
C LEU A 102 -11.46 -2.28 11.32
N THR A 103 -12.19 -1.52 10.48
CA THR A 103 -11.90 -0.11 10.20
C THR A 103 -12.76 0.86 11.00
N ALA A 104 -13.62 0.38 11.92
CA ALA A 104 -14.59 1.21 12.64
C ALA A 104 -13.99 2.42 13.38
N ASN A 105 -12.72 2.32 13.81
CA ASN A 105 -12.01 3.37 14.54
C ASN A 105 -10.77 3.88 13.80
N TRP A 106 -10.69 3.65 12.49
CA TRP A 106 -9.57 4.12 11.69
C TRP A 106 -9.82 5.54 11.23
N ASP A 107 -8.75 6.32 11.06
CA ASP A 107 -8.82 7.51 10.22
C ASP A 107 -9.36 7.09 8.83
N PRO A 108 -10.36 7.79 8.27
CA PRO A 108 -10.86 7.50 6.94
C PRO A 108 -9.71 7.55 5.91
N PRO A 109 -9.49 6.51 5.09
CA PRO A 109 -8.41 6.50 4.10
C PRO A 109 -8.36 7.73 3.20
N GLU A 110 -9.55 8.25 2.83
CA GLU A 110 -9.73 9.40 1.97
C GLU A 110 -9.30 10.73 2.63
N SER A 111 -9.29 10.81 3.97
CA SER A 111 -8.89 12.05 4.65
C SER A 111 -7.39 12.32 4.52
N LEU A 112 -6.56 11.29 4.33
CA LEU A 112 -5.13 11.46 4.06
C LEU A 112 -4.89 12.34 2.82
N LYS A 113 -5.73 12.26 1.79
CA LYS A 113 -5.61 13.10 0.60
C LYS A 113 -5.63 14.60 0.95
N GLN A 114 -6.46 14.99 1.92
CA GLN A 114 -6.58 16.37 2.39
C GLN A 114 -5.34 16.80 3.18
N GLU A 115 -4.74 15.89 3.95
CA GLU A 115 -3.50 16.16 4.69
C GLU A 115 -2.28 16.30 3.75
N LEU A 116 -2.29 15.62 2.60
CA LEU A 116 -1.19 15.65 1.63
C LEU A 116 -1.24 16.86 0.66
N GLU A 117 -2.43 17.39 0.39
CA GLU A 117 -2.66 18.48 -0.57
C GLU A 117 -1.82 19.74 -0.29
N PRO A 118 -1.69 20.25 0.96
CA PRO A 118 -0.97 21.49 1.25
C PRO A 118 0.51 21.50 0.84
N PHE A 119 1.15 20.33 0.70
CA PHE A 119 2.55 20.23 0.26
C PHE A 119 2.71 19.54 -1.11
N GLY A 120 1.61 19.44 -1.86
CA GLY A 120 1.63 18.97 -3.24
C GLY A 120 2.00 17.49 -3.40
N CYS A 121 1.72 16.67 -2.38
CA CYS A 121 1.86 15.22 -2.49
C CYS A 121 0.54 14.63 -2.98
N ARG A 122 0.58 13.96 -4.14
CA ARG A 122 -0.62 13.32 -4.71
C ARG A 122 -0.91 12.01 -4.00
N TYR A 123 -2.14 11.82 -3.54
CA TYR A 123 -2.63 10.51 -3.11
C TYR A 123 -3.00 9.66 -4.33
N HIS A 124 -2.43 8.46 -4.43
CA HIS A 124 -2.75 7.44 -5.42
C HIS A 124 -3.22 6.17 -4.74
N PHE A 125 -4.36 5.67 -5.19
CA PHE A 125 -4.86 4.37 -4.74
C PHE A 125 -4.29 3.29 -5.66
N GLY A 126 -3.42 2.43 -5.11
CA GLY A 126 -2.71 1.42 -5.89
C GLY A 126 -3.65 0.34 -6.42
N GLN A 127 -3.45 -0.06 -7.67
CA GLN A 127 -4.19 -1.13 -8.33
C GLN A 127 -3.23 -2.17 -8.92
N ALA A 128 -3.75 -3.36 -9.21
CA ALA A 128 -3.00 -4.34 -9.99
C ALA A 128 -2.59 -3.72 -11.34
N PHE A 129 -1.38 -4.06 -11.80
CA PHE A 129 -0.80 -3.57 -13.06
C PHE A 129 -0.51 -2.06 -13.10
N ASP A 130 -0.57 -1.35 -11.97
CA ASP A 130 0.04 -0.03 -11.87
C ASP A 130 1.56 -0.15 -12.00
N VAL A 131 2.12 0.61 -12.93
CA VAL A 131 3.55 0.76 -13.15
C VAL A 131 3.96 2.19 -12.83
N PHE A 132 4.98 2.31 -11.99
CA PHE A 132 5.51 3.56 -11.49
C PHE A 132 6.83 3.86 -12.20
N GLY A 133 6.90 4.99 -12.88
CA GLY A 133 8.09 5.43 -13.61
C GLY A 133 8.49 6.86 -13.25
N ALA A 134 9.73 7.20 -13.57
CA ALA A 134 10.18 8.58 -13.51
C ALA A 134 9.38 9.43 -14.50
N GLY A 135 8.82 10.53 -14.01
CA GLY A 135 8.19 11.58 -14.80
C GLY A 135 9.05 12.85 -14.83
N PRO A 136 8.61 13.88 -15.59
CA PRO A 136 9.29 15.16 -15.60
C PRO A 136 9.30 15.82 -14.21
N GLU A 137 10.36 16.59 -13.93
CA GLU A 137 10.51 17.37 -12.69
C GLU A 137 10.47 16.53 -11.39
N GLY A 138 10.92 15.28 -11.44
CA GLY A 138 10.92 14.39 -10.27
C GLY A 138 9.53 13.91 -9.85
N LYS A 139 8.50 14.16 -10.66
CA LYS A 139 7.16 13.59 -10.47
C LYS A 139 7.17 12.10 -10.78
N THR A 140 6.28 11.36 -10.13
CA THR A 140 6.04 9.96 -10.48
C THR A 140 4.99 9.89 -11.57
N ARG A 141 5.30 9.24 -12.69
CA ARG A 141 4.30 8.83 -13.68
C ARG A 141 3.71 7.49 -13.24
N VAL A 142 2.39 7.39 -13.18
CA VAL A 142 1.67 6.14 -12.94
C VAL A 142 0.97 5.75 -14.23
N SER A 143 1.16 4.51 -14.66
CA SER A 143 0.55 3.96 -15.87
C SER A 143 -0.10 2.62 -15.53
N HIS A 144 -1.33 2.40 -15.99
CA HIS A 144 -2.04 1.15 -15.77
C HIS A 144 -1.85 0.25 -17.00
N LEU A 145 -1.21 -0.91 -16.82
CA LEU A 145 -0.79 -1.76 -17.94
C LEU A 145 -1.62 -3.04 -18.11
N SER A 146 -2.84 -3.12 -17.54
CA SER A 146 -3.68 -4.33 -17.65
C SER A 146 -3.80 -4.90 -19.06
N ASP A 147 -3.97 -4.04 -20.06
CA ASP A 147 -4.17 -4.48 -21.45
C ASP A 147 -2.86 -5.00 -22.05
N GLN A 148 -1.74 -4.36 -21.72
CA GLN A 148 -0.41 -4.74 -22.20
C GLN A 148 0.13 -6.00 -21.50
N LEU A 149 -0.30 -6.21 -20.25
CA LEU A 149 0.04 -7.35 -19.41
C LEU A 149 -1.05 -8.43 -19.43
N ALA A 150 -2.04 -8.33 -20.33
CA ALA A 150 -3.04 -9.36 -20.52
C ALA A 150 -2.36 -10.67 -20.96
N PRO A 151 -2.80 -11.84 -20.47
CA PRO A 151 -2.14 -13.12 -20.78
C PRO A 151 -1.96 -13.37 -22.27
N LEU A 152 -2.94 -12.98 -23.11
CA LEU A 152 -2.83 -13.12 -24.56
C LEU A 152 -1.74 -12.21 -25.17
N VAL A 153 -1.64 -10.97 -24.70
CA VAL A 153 -0.62 -10.03 -25.17
C VAL A 153 0.77 -10.51 -24.76
N LEU A 154 0.92 -10.96 -23.51
CA LEU A 154 2.18 -11.55 -23.04
C LEU A 154 2.55 -12.82 -23.81
N TYR A 155 1.58 -13.69 -24.09
CA TYR A 155 1.80 -14.89 -24.90
C TYR A 155 2.31 -14.53 -26.31
N GLN A 156 1.71 -13.52 -26.95
CA GLN A 156 2.07 -13.08 -28.30
C GLN A 156 3.44 -12.41 -28.41
N LEU A 157 4.06 -12.00 -27.29
CA LEU A 157 5.43 -11.48 -27.29
C LEU A 157 6.48 -12.60 -27.45
N ASP A 158 6.15 -13.82 -27.05
CA ASP A 158 7.07 -14.96 -27.05
C ASP A 158 6.66 -16.06 -28.04
N HIS A 159 5.38 -16.12 -28.41
CA HIS A 159 4.81 -17.14 -29.29
C HIS A 159 4.09 -16.52 -30.48
N ALA A 160 4.17 -17.19 -31.63
CA ALA A 160 3.30 -16.87 -32.76
C ALA A 160 1.83 -17.02 -32.34
N PRO A 161 0.92 -16.14 -32.84
CA PRO A 161 -0.50 -16.28 -32.58
C PRO A 161 -0.97 -17.69 -32.98
N PRO A 162 -1.79 -18.36 -32.14
CA PRO A 162 -2.37 -19.64 -32.49
C PRO A 162 -3.09 -19.56 -33.84
N PRO A 163 -3.12 -20.64 -34.65
CA PRO A 163 -3.73 -20.62 -35.98
C PRO A 163 -5.18 -20.08 -36.00
N PHE A 164 -5.95 -20.30 -34.92
CA PHE A 164 -7.33 -19.82 -34.80
C PHE A 164 -7.45 -18.30 -34.52
N LEU A 165 -6.37 -17.63 -34.12
CA LEU A 165 -6.29 -16.17 -33.97
C LEU A 165 -5.62 -15.48 -35.17
N GLN A 166 -5.04 -16.25 -36.09
CA GLN A 166 -4.55 -15.73 -37.36
C GLN A 166 -5.78 -15.44 -38.24
N LYS A 167 -6.33 -14.22 -38.13
CA LYS A 167 -7.37 -13.76 -39.07
C LYS A 167 -6.81 -13.91 -40.49
N HIS A 168 -7.45 -14.76 -41.29
CA HIS A 168 -7.25 -14.79 -42.74
C HIS A 168 -7.45 -13.36 -43.26
N ARG A 169 -6.35 -12.75 -43.72
CA ARG A 169 -6.40 -11.52 -44.52
C ARG A 169 -7.05 -11.80 -45.85
#